data_AF-A0A191ZFS8-F1
#
_entry.id   AF-A0A191ZFS8-F1
#
_cell.length_a   1.000
_cell.length_b   1.000
_cell.length_c   1.000
_cell.angle_alpha   90.00
_cell.angle_beta   90.00
_cell.angle_gamma   90.00
#
_symmetry.space_group_name_H-M   'P 1'
#
loop_
_entity.id
_entity.type
_entity.pdbx_description
1 polymer ?
#
loop_
_entity_poly.entity_id
_entity_poly.type
_entity_poly.pdbx_seq_one_letter_code
_entity_poly.pdbx_strand_id
1 'polypeptide(L)'
;MDFSSSGQGTVEVTSIYADDENLANAIELMDFDEDPIQFQVCDHCGYPGCASGGWLSIRKLSKLIFMLPAFGKMDQGSWEASEYDPPYFTRVKGSILLDEEKYRELKAISPKLPNIEQIAHVSSYELARLLQWEAPFRVLGDYPNPISFRRELLSTTSLSDDDEALWILLDIFRLFETGGITTDLSSVEEGDERASFFLDVSDFIEWNPLVKKPGGQYGLVLKNGYCVVESKKG
;
A
#
# COMPACT_ATOMS: atom_id res chain seq x y z
N MET A 1 10.65 18.46 19.00
CA MET A 1 9.36 18.33 19.69
C MET A 1 9.50 18.78 21.14
N ASP A 2 8.43 19.28 21.73
CA ASP A 2 8.39 19.69 23.14
C ASP A 2 7.51 18.75 23.96
N PHE A 3 8.13 17.92 24.79
CA PHE A 3 7.48 16.95 25.66
C PHE A 3 7.44 17.42 27.12
N SER A 4 7.63 18.72 27.37
CA SER A 4 7.66 19.30 28.72
C SER A 4 6.42 18.97 29.55
N SER A 5 5.27 18.78 28.90
CA SER A 5 4.02 18.37 29.55
C SER A 5 4.05 16.97 30.14
N SER A 6 4.94 16.09 29.66
CA SER A 6 5.25 14.77 30.24
C SER A 6 6.52 14.79 31.10
N GLY A 7 7.13 15.96 31.33
CA GLY A 7 8.34 16.12 32.13
C GLY A 7 9.65 15.76 31.42
N GLN A 8 9.62 15.46 30.12
CA GLN A 8 10.80 15.02 29.35
C GLN A 8 11.57 16.18 28.67
N GLY A 9 10.99 17.38 28.64
CA GLY A 9 11.61 18.56 28.03
C GLY A 9 11.57 18.56 26.50
N THR A 10 12.43 19.37 25.88
CA THR A 10 12.52 19.49 24.41
C THR A 10 13.55 18.54 23.84
N VAL A 11 13.18 17.84 22.76
CA VAL A 11 14.06 16.92 22.02
C VAL A 11 14.11 17.35 20.56
N GLU A 12 15.32 17.41 20.00
CA GLU A 12 15.53 17.61 18.57
C GLU A 12 15.30 16.28 17.84
N VAL A 13 14.45 16.31 16.81
CA VAL A 13 13.99 15.12 16.06
C VAL A 13 13.87 15.48 14.59
N THR A 14 13.99 14.48 13.72
CA THR A 14 13.84 14.61 12.28
C THR A 14 12.44 14.18 11.86
N SER A 15 11.76 15.06 11.12
CA SER A 15 10.50 14.74 10.46
C SER A 15 10.72 14.39 8.98
N ILE A 16 9.91 13.47 8.45
CA ILE A 16 9.91 13.11 7.03
C ILE A 16 8.60 13.58 6.41
N TYR A 17 8.72 14.23 5.26
CA TYR A 17 7.59 14.73 4.49
C TYR A 17 7.51 14.04 3.14
N ALA A 18 6.29 13.81 2.67
CA ALA A 18 5.98 13.36 1.31
C ALA A 18 4.87 14.28 0.75
N ASP A 19 5.12 14.95 -0.37
CA ASP A 19 4.23 15.97 -0.95
C ASP A 19 3.68 16.97 0.09
N ASP A 20 4.58 17.56 0.89
CA ASP A 20 4.28 18.51 1.98
C ASP A 20 3.46 17.94 3.17
N GLU A 21 3.10 16.65 3.15
CA GLU A 21 2.42 15.98 4.25
C GLU A 21 3.43 15.30 5.18
N ASN A 22 3.23 15.44 6.49
CA ASN A 22 4.09 14.83 7.50
C ASN A 22 3.81 13.32 7.56
N LEU A 23 4.72 12.54 6.99
CA LEU A 23 4.69 11.08 7.04
C LEU A 23 5.16 10.59 8.41
N ALA A 24 6.31 11.11 8.84
CA ALA A 24 6.98 10.74 10.07
C ALA A 24 7.25 12.00 10.89
N ASN A 25 6.72 12.10 12.10
CA ASN A 25 6.88 13.32 12.88
C ASN A 25 8.19 13.33 13.70
N ALA A 26 8.68 12.17 14.13
CA ALA A 26 9.97 12.01 14.80
C ALA A 26 10.55 10.61 14.54
N ILE A 27 11.34 10.46 13.48
CA ILE A 27 11.84 9.14 13.06
C ILE A 27 12.74 8.47 14.11
N GLU A 28 13.43 9.25 14.93
CA GLU A 28 14.30 8.72 15.99
C GLU A 28 13.53 8.06 17.14
N LEU A 29 12.25 8.39 17.30
CA LEU A 29 11.40 7.89 18.39
C LEU A 29 10.56 6.66 18.01
N MET A 30 10.58 6.28 16.73
CA MET A 30 9.86 5.11 16.24
C MET A 30 10.52 3.82 16.72
N ASP A 31 9.68 2.81 16.98
CA ASP A 31 10.11 1.46 17.27
C ASP A 31 10.09 0.62 15.98
N PHE A 32 11.27 0.38 15.40
CA PHE A 32 11.44 -0.38 14.16
C PHE A 32 11.56 -1.89 14.39
N ASP A 33 11.59 -2.34 15.65
CA ASP A 33 11.61 -3.76 16.01
C ASP A 33 10.19 -4.36 16.05
N GLU A 34 9.16 -3.50 16.02
CA GLU A 34 7.75 -3.86 15.94
C GLU A 34 7.20 -3.83 14.50
N ASP A 35 6.13 -4.57 14.24
CA ASP A 35 5.37 -4.52 12.98
C ASP A 35 3.86 -4.64 13.26
N PRO A 36 3.05 -3.61 12.94
CA PRO A 36 3.41 -2.36 12.26
C PRO A 36 4.19 -1.36 13.13
N ILE A 37 4.75 -0.34 12.49
CA ILE A 37 5.48 0.76 13.11
C ILE A 37 4.59 2.00 13.16
N GLN A 38 4.59 2.73 14.27
CA GLN A 38 3.88 4.02 14.35
C GLN A 38 4.77 5.16 13.86
N PHE A 39 4.48 5.67 12.66
CA PHE A 39 5.20 6.77 12.04
C PHE A 39 4.79 8.15 12.58
N GLN A 40 3.61 8.27 13.18
CA GLN A 40 3.19 9.51 13.85
C GLN A 40 3.04 9.24 15.35
N VAL A 41 4.12 9.46 16.10
CA VAL A 41 4.13 9.26 17.55
C VAL A 41 3.40 10.39 18.27
N CYS A 42 3.01 10.16 19.52
CA CYS A 42 2.32 11.16 20.35
C CYS A 42 3.14 12.45 20.47
N ASP A 43 2.54 13.58 20.12
CA ASP A 43 3.17 14.91 20.19
C ASP A 43 3.43 15.38 21.63
N HIS A 44 2.72 14.81 22.61
CA HIS A 44 2.81 15.15 24.02
C HIS A 44 3.94 14.42 24.76
N CYS A 45 4.16 13.14 24.46
CA CYS A 45 5.09 12.29 25.21
C CYS A 45 6.14 11.59 24.36
N GLY A 46 6.01 11.59 23.02
CA GLY A 46 6.94 10.98 22.08
C GLY A 46 6.93 9.46 22.05
N TYR A 47 6.09 8.78 22.85
CA TYR A 47 6.04 7.32 22.92
C TYR A 47 5.15 6.72 21.83
N PRO A 48 5.65 5.72 21.07
CA PRO A 48 4.82 4.87 20.22
C PRO A 48 3.71 4.16 21.03
N GLY A 49 2.54 4.00 20.43
CA GLY A 49 1.34 3.41 21.05
C GLY A 49 0.60 4.30 22.04
N CYS A 50 1.08 5.52 22.33
CA CYS A 50 0.37 6.43 23.23
C CYS A 50 -0.81 7.14 22.54
N ALA A 51 -0.67 7.42 21.24
CA ALA A 51 -1.73 8.01 20.42
C ALA A 51 -2.24 6.95 19.42
N SER A 52 -3.51 7.06 19.00
CA SER A 52 -4.07 6.24 17.94
C SER A 52 -3.63 6.75 16.57
N GLY A 53 -3.54 5.85 15.59
CA GLY A 53 -3.26 6.15 14.19
C GLY A 53 -1.77 6.36 13.88
N GLY A 54 -1.47 6.62 12.61
CA GLY A 54 -0.12 6.83 12.12
C GLY A 54 0.66 5.53 11.88
N TRP A 55 0.00 4.38 11.76
CA TRP A 55 0.67 3.08 11.65
C TRP A 55 0.90 2.65 10.21
N LEU A 56 2.09 2.14 9.91
CA LEU A 56 2.47 1.59 8.62
C LEU A 56 3.31 0.32 8.79
N SER A 57 3.18 -0.59 7.83
CA SER A 57 4.07 -1.74 7.68
C SER A 57 5.06 -1.48 6.55
N ILE A 58 6.33 -1.82 6.79
CA ILE A 58 7.37 -1.80 5.75
C ILE A 58 7.47 -3.20 5.15
N ARG A 59 7.31 -3.31 3.83
CA ARG A 59 7.43 -4.56 3.09
C ARG A 59 8.34 -4.41 1.89
N LYS A 60 8.83 -5.52 1.35
CA LYS A 60 9.58 -5.56 0.10
C LYS A 60 8.93 -6.48 -0.93
N LEU A 61 9.05 -6.11 -2.20
CA LEU A 61 8.81 -6.98 -3.34
C LEU A 61 9.88 -6.71 -4.39
N SER A 62 10.69 -7.72 -4.67
CA SER A 62 11.84 -7.61 -5.57
C SER A 62 12.75 -6.44 -5.15
N LYS A 63 12.88 -5.37 -5.96
CA LYS A 63 13.73 -4.20 -5.67
C LYS A 63 12.98 -2.99 -5.09
N LEU A 64 11.71 -3.19 -4.75
CA LEU A 64 10.85 -2.12 -4.24
C LEU A 64 10.55 -2.33 -2.76
N ILE A 65 10.56 -1.23 -2.02
CA ILE A 65 10.17 -1.14 -0.61
C ILE A 65 8.86 -0.35 -0.51
N PHE A 66 7.86 -0.95 0.12
CA PHE A 66 6.54 -0.40 0.33
C PHE A 66 6.41 0.06 1.78
N MET A 67 5.81 1.23 1.99
CA MET A 67 5.21 1.61 3.26
C MET A 67 3.69 1.63 3.06
N LEU A 68 3.02 0.59 3.57
CA LEU A 68 1.60 0.32 3.38
C LEU A 68 0.83 0.49 4.70
N PRO A 69 -0.49 0.76 4.64
CA PRO A 69 -1.35 0.62 5.81
C PRO A 69 -1.16 -0.73 6.50
N ALA A 70 -1.33 -0.76 7.82
CA ALA A 70 -1.20 -1.96 8.63
C ALA A 70 -2.39 -2.91 8.48
N PHE A 71 -2.69 -3.37 7.25
CA PHE A 71 -3.90 -4.12 6.90
C PHE A 71 -4.15 -5.31 7.84
N GLY A 72 -3.11 -6.08 8.20
CA GLY A 72 -3.28 -7.23 9.10
C GLY A 72 -3.75 -6.88 10.52
N LYS A 73 -3.48 -5.66 11.01
CA LYS A 73 -3.98 -5.16 12.29
C LYS A 73 -5.36 -4.52 12.11
N MET A 74 -5.52 -3.68 11.10
CA MET A 74 -6.78 -2.98 10.84
C MET A 74 -7.96 -3.94 10.56
N ASP A 75 -7.69 -5.14 10.03
CA ASP A 75 -8.72 -6.16 9.73
C ASP A 75 -9.21 -6.94 10.97
N GLN A 76 -8.64 -6.70 12.16
CA GLN A 76 -8.97 -7.48 13.37
C GLN A 76 -10.28 -7.03 14.04
N GLY A 77 -10.74 -5.81 13.75
CA GLY A 77 -11.95 -5.25 14.33
C GLY A 77 -12.08 -3.74 14.12
N SER A 78 -13.23 -3.18 14.49
CA SER A 78 -13.51 -1.76 14.31
C SER A 78 -12.65 -0.86 15.19
N TRP A 79 -12.27 -1.35 16.38
CA TRP A 79 -11.34 -0.65 17.26
C TRP A 79 -9.95 -0.63 16.64
N GLU A 80 -9.46 -1.77 16.17
CA GLU A 80 -8.14 -1.90 15.52
C GLU A 80 -8.06 -1.10 14.23
N ALA A 81 -9.13 -1.02 13.43
CA ALA A 81 -9.17 -0.17 12.25
C ALA A 81 -8.97 1.32 12.58
N SER A 82 -9.47 1.78 13.74
CA SER A 82 -9.29 3.16 14.21
C SER A 82 -7.93 3.36 14.88
N GLU A 83 -7.46 2.37 15.64
CA GLU A 83 -6.19 2.41 16.35
C GLU A 83 -5.00 2.37 15.39
N TYR A 84 -5.06 1.54 14.35
CA TYR A 84 -4.00 1.33 13.36
C TYR A 84 -4.23 2.11 12.05
N ASP A 85 -5.09 3.12 12.07
CA ASP A 85 -5.38 3.97 10.91
C ASP A 85 -4.07 4.61 10.39
N PRO A 86 -3.75 4.56 9.09
CA PRO A 86 -2.49 5.09 8.58
C PRO A 86 -2.41 6.63 8.65
N PRO A 87 -1.19 7.19 8.51
CA PRO A 87 -1.00 8.63 8.32
C PRO A 87 -1.86 9.19 7.19
N TYR A 88 -2.23 10.48 7.30
CA TYR A 88 -3.12 11.15 6.34
C TYR A 88 -2.64 11.01 4.88
N PHE A 89 -1.33 11.17 4.64
CA PHE A 89 -0.73 10.97 3.32
C PHE A 89 -1.14 9.60 2.73
N THR A 90 -0.92 8.52 3.47
CA THR A 90 -1.21 7.16 2.98
C THR A 90 -2.70 6.91 2.78
N ARG A 91 -3.54 7.58 3.58
CA ARG A 91 -5.01 7.53 3.42
C ARG A 91 -5.50 8.17 2.13
N VAL A 92 -4.86 9.26 1.69
CA VAL A 92 -5.30 10.07 0.54
C VAL A 92 -4.55 9.72 -0.74
N LYS A 93 -3.25 9.47 -0.64
CA LYS A 93 -2.34 9.31 -1.79
C LYS A 93 -2.02 7.85 -2.09
N GLY A 94 -2.25 6.95 -1.15
CA GLY A 94 -1.91 5.53 -1.25
C GLY A 94 -0.56 5.22 -0.60
N SER A 95 -0.02 4.04 -0.90
CA SER A 95 1.27 3.60 -0.34
C SER A 95 2.44 4.44 -0.83
N ILE A 96 3.50 4.48 -0.01
CA ILE A 96 4.79 5.00 -0.45
C ILE A 96 5.60 3.85 -1.01
N LEU A 97 6.22 4.11 -2.15
CA LEU A 97 6.99 3.13 -2.87
C LEU A 97 8.38 3.70 -3.18
N LEU A 98 9.40 3.07 -2.64
CA LEU A 98 10.80 3.45 -2.80
C LEU A 98 11.53 2.34 -3.54
N ASP A 99 12.44 2.70 -4.43
CA ASP A 99 13.47 1.77 -4.86
C ASP A 99 14.53 1.59 -3.74
N GLU A 100 15.43 0.64 -3.92
CA GLU A 100 16.50 0.39 -2.95
C GLU A 100 17.43 1.60 -2.74
N GLU A 101 17.65 2.42 -3.76
CA GLU A 101 18.53 3.59 -3.67
C GLU A 101 17.92 4.64 -2.75
N LYS A 102 16.66 5.00 -2.97
CA LYS A 102 15.90 5.92 -2.12
C LYS A 102 15.70 5.40 -0.72
N TYR A 103 15.49 4.10 -0.55
CA TYR A 103 15.44 3.52 0.79
C TYR A 103 16.80 3.64 1.51
N ARG A 104 17.92 3.43 0.82
CA ARG A 104 19.27 3.62 1.41
C ARG A 104 19.56 5.07 1.77
N GLU A 105 19.15 6.02 0.94
CA GLU A 105 19.21 7.46 1.28
C GLU A 105 18.43 7.74 2.57
N LEU A 106 17.21 7.22 2.69
CA LEU A 106 16.40 7.40 3.89
C LEU A 106 17.03 6.74 5.13
N LYS A 107 17.58 5.54 4.99
CA LYS A 107 18.29 4.83 6.06
C LYS A 107 19.57 5.56 6.50
N ALA A 108 20.23 6.30 5.60
CA ALA A 108 21.37 7.12 5.96
C ALA A 108 20.97 8.29 6.90
N ILE A 109 19.74 8.79 6.76
CA ILE A 109 19.16 9.81 7.64
C ILE A 109 18.72 9.19 8.98
N SER A 110 18.07 8.02 8.94
CA SER A 110 17.66 7.29 10.14
C SER A 110 18.25 5.87 10.16
N PRO A 111 19.40 5.67 10.83
CA PRO A 111 20.06 4.37 10.92
C PRO A 111 19.23 3.27 11.58
N LYS A 112 18.19 3.63 12.34
CA LYS A 112 17.27 2.70 13.01
C LYS A 112 16.34 1.95 12.05
N LEU A 113 16.11 2.47 10.83
CA LEU A 113 15.34 1.76 9.81
C LEU A 113 15.93 0.35 9.59
N PRO A 114 15.11 -0.68 9.32
CA PRO A 114 15.62 -2.04 9.10
C PRO A 114 16.53 -2.10 7.87
N ASN A 115 17.48 -3.03 7.86
CA ASN A 115 18.23 -3.33 6.62
C ASN A 115 17.28 -3.97 5.60
N ILE A 116 17.52 -3.77 4.31
CA ILE A 116 16.66 -4.28 3.23
C ILE A 116 16.47 -5.80 3.32
N GLU A 117 17.51 -6.50 3.76
CA GLU A 117 17.53 -7.95 3.93
C GLU A 117 16.58 -8.40 5.05
N GLN A 118 16.35 -7.55 6.06
CA GLN A 118 15.49 -7.80 7.21
C GLN A 118 14.02 -7.43 6.97
N ILE A 119 13.73 -6.62 5.93
CA ILE A 119 12.37 -6.23 5.59
C ILE A 119 11.59 -7.46 5.12
N ALA A 120 10.42 -7.70 5.71
CA ALA A 120 9.53 -8.79 5.33
C ALA A 120 9.01 -8.61 3.89
N HIS A 121 8.80 -9.72 3.20
CA HIS A 121 8.16 -9.68 1.88
C HIS A 121 6.69 -9.28 2.00
N VAL A 122 6.20 -8.49 1.04
CA VAL A 122 4.77 -8.20 0.94
C VAL A 122 4.01 -9.49 0.65
N SER A 123 2.92 -9.71 1.38
CA SER A 123 2.03 -10.85 1.15
C SER A 123 1.07 -10.57 0.00
N SER A 124 0.55 -11.63 -0.62
CA SER A 124 -0.50 -11.52 -1.64
C SER A 124 -1.76 -10.85 -1.09
N TYR A 125 -2.10 -11.11 0.18
CA TYR A 125 -3.18 -10.42 0.88
C TYR A 125 -2.93 -8.90 0.95
N GLU A 126 -1.75 -8.47 1.41
CA GLU A 126 -1.41 -7.04 1.50
C GLU A 126 -1.44 -6.35 0.12
N LEU A 127 -1.01 -7.03 -0.94
CA LEU A 127 -1.10 -6.50 -2.31
C LEU A 127 -2.55 -6.34 -2.79
N ALA A 128 -3.41 -7.32 -2.51
CA ALA A 128 -4.83 -7.22 -2.83
C ALA A 128 -5.49 -6.06 -2.08
N ARG A 129 -5.18 -5.90 -0.78
CA ARG A 129 -5.71 -4.79 0.04
C ARG A 129 -5.14 -3.45 -0.38
N LEU A 130 -3.89 -3.38 -0.82
CA LEU A 130 -3.30 -2.17 -1.37
C LEU A 130 -4.05 -1.72 -2.63
N LEU A 131 -4.33 -2.64 -3.55
CA LEU A 131 -5.07 -2.33 -4.77
C LEU A 131 -6.53 -1.95 -4.48
N GLN A 132 -7.19 -2.60 -3.52
CA GLN A 132 -8.50 -2.18 -3.05
C GLN A 132 -8.45 -0.75 -2.50
N TRP A 133 -7.43 -0.44 -1.70
CA TRP A 133 -7.25 0.86 -1.06
C TRP A 133 -7.00 1.98 -2.07
N GLU A 134 -6.21 1.70 -3.11
CA GLU A 134 -5.85 2.68 -4.16
C GLU A 134 -6.85 2.73 -5.31
N ALA A 135 -7.88 1.88 -5.31
CA ALA A 135 -8.88 1.83 -6.37
C ALA A 135 -9.66 3.16 -6.45
N PRO A 136 -9.76 3.78 -7.63
CA PRO A 136 -10.44 5.07 -7.79
C PRO A 136 -11.91 4.95 -7.40
N PHE A 137 -12.41 5.97 -6.70
CA PHE A 137 -13.78 6.03 -6.19
C PHE A 137 -14.23 4.80 -5.38
N ARG A 138 -13.26 4.05 -4.82
CA ARG A 138 -13.52 2.79 -4.10
C ARG A 138 -14.34 1.82 -4.96
N VAL A 139 -14.01 1.73 -6.25
CA VAL A 139 -14.67 0.81 -7.19
C VAL A 139 -14.54 -0.65 -6.75
N LEU A 140 -13.51 -0.98 -5.97
CA LEU A 140 -13.30 -2.29 -5.33
C LEU A 140 -13.91 -2.41 -3.91
N GLY A 141 -14.81 -1.50 -3.55
CA GLY A 141 -15.43 -1.42 -2.23
C GLY A 141 -14.55 -0.77 -1.18
N ASP A 142 -15.08 -0.69 0.05
CA ASP A 142 -14.39 -0.09 1.20
C ASP A 142 -13.64 -1.15 1.99
N TYR A 143 -12.33 -0.97 2.19
CA TYR A 143 -11.60 -1.72 3.21
C TYR A 143 -12.18 -1.41 4.61
N PRO A 144 -12.30 -2.38 5.55
CA PRO A 144 -11.82 -3.78 5.50
C PRO A 144 -12.78 -4.80 4.85
N ASN A 145 -13.89 -4.36 4.23
CA ASN A 145 -14.83 -5.31 3.65
C ASN A 145 -14.18 -6.14 2.52
N PRO A 146 -14.71 -7.34 2.22
CA PRO A 146 -14.24 -8.14 1.10
C PRO A 146 -14.19 -7.34 -0.20
N ILE A 147 -13.18 -7.62 -1.04
CA ILE A 147 -13.04 -6.98 -2.34
C ILE A 147 -14.27 -7.32 -3.18
N SER A 148 -14.96 -6.28 -3.63
CA SER A 148 -16.14 -6.41 -4.48
C SER A 148 -16.19 -5.25 -5.46
N PHE A 149 -16.54 -5.53 -6.71
CA PHE A 149 -16.58 -4.51 -7.73
C PHE A 149 -17.97 -3.84 -7.77
N ARG A 150 -18.00 -2.51 -7.66
CA ARG A 150 -19.20 -1.68 -7.83
C ARG A 150 -19.55 -1.54 -9.30
N ARG A 151 -20.30 -2.51 -9.84
CA ARG A 151 -20.61 -2.61 -11.28
C ARG A 151 -21.32 -1.37 -11.82
N GLU A 152 -22.09 -0.69 -10.97
CA GLU A 152 -22.76 0.57 -11.28
C GLU A 152 -21.80 1.72 -11.63
N LEU A 153 -20.51 1.61 -11.24
CA LEU A 153 -19.48 2.58 -11.59
C LEU A 153 -18.77 2.24 -12.90
N LEU A 154 -19.00 1.07 -13.51
CA LEU A 154 -18.32 0.66 -14.75
C LEU A 154 -19.17 0.98 -15.97
N SER A 155 -18.65 1.85 -16.82
CA SER A 155 -19.26 2.17 -18.12
C SER A 155 -18.93 1.09 -19.15
N THR A 156 -17.64 0.81 -19.37
CA THR A 156 -17.15 -0.19 -20.33
C THR A 156 -15.69 -0.54 -20.05
N THR A 157 -15.17 -1.56 -20.72
CA THR A 157 -13.76 -1.95 -20.69
C THR A 157 -13.11 -1.89 -22.07
N SER A 158 -11.77 -1.84 -22.14
CA SER A 158 -11.05 -1.97 -23.42
C SER A 158 -11.00 -3.40 -23.96
N LEU A 159 -11.42 -4.39 -23.15
CA LEU A 159 -11.55 -5.78 -23.56
C LEU A 159 -12.87 -5.98 -24.31
N SER A 160 -12.94 -7.02 -25.15
CA SER A 160 -14.12 -7.28 -25.97
C SER A 160 -15.36 -7.69 -25.17
N ASP A 161 -15.18 -8.11 -23.92
CA ASP A 161 -16.24 -8.56 -23.02
C ASP A 161 -15.97 -8.00 -21.60
N ASP A 162 -16.85 -7.09 -21.17
CA ASP A 162 -16.76 -6.44 -19.86
C ASP A 162 -16.90 -7.43 -18.69
N ASP A 163 -17.74 -8.46 -18.85
CA ASP A 163 -18.00 -9.43 -17.79
C ASP A 163 -16.84 -10.42 -17.69
N GLU A 164 -16.20 -10.77 -18.81
CA GLU A 164 -14.94 -11.52 -18.82
C GLU A 164 -13.82 -10.72 -18.11
N ALA A 165 -13.66 -9.44 -18.46
CA ALA A 165 -12.65 -8.56 -17.86
C ALA A 165 -12.83 -8.48 -16.33
N LEU A 166 -14.07 -8.29 -15.89
CA LEU A 166 -14.40 -8.22 -14.48
C LEU A 166 -14.19 -9.56 -13.77
N TRP A 167 -14.57 -10.66 -14.39
CA TRP A 167 -14.35 -12.00 -13.84
C TRP A 167 -12.86 -12.28 -13.66
N ILE A 168 -12.01 -11.95 -14.64
CA ILE A 168 -10.55 -12.08 -14.54
C ILE A 168 -10.02 -11.26 -13.36
N LEU A 169 -10.42 -10.00 -13.25
CA LEU A 169 -9.99 -9.11 -12.17
C LEU A 169 -10.32 -9.71 -10.79
N LEU A 170 -11.58 -10.12 -10.59
CA LEU A 170 -12.06 -10.65 -9.33
C LEU A 170 -11.46 -12.03 -9.01
N ASP A 171 -11.21 -12.86 -10.02
CA ASP A 171 -10.56 -14.16 -9.82
C ASP A 171 -9.10 -14.00 -9.36
N ILE A 172 -8.37 -13.04 -9.93
CA ILE A 172 -7.02 -12.73 -9.47
C ILE A 172 -7.05 -12.24 -8.02
N PHE A 173 -7.95 -11.32 -7.66
CA PHE A 173 -8.07 -10.89 -6.26
C PHE A 173 -8.37 -12.05 -5.30
N ARG A 174 -9.26 -12.96 -5.69
CA ARG A 174 -9.55 -14.19 -4.91
C ARG A 174 -8.30 -15.06 -4.72
N LEU A 175 -7.46 -15.21 -5.74
CA LEU A 175 -6.21 -15.95 -5.64
C LEU A 175 -5.20 -15.28 -4.70
N PHE A 176 -5.14 -13.94 -4.73
CA PHE A 176 -4.28 -13.17 -3.83
C PHE A 176 -4.75 -13.25 -2.38
N GLU A 177 -6.05 -13.09 -2.11
CA GLU A 177 -6.63 -13.16 -0.76
C GLU A 177 -6.49 -14.55 -0.12
N THR A 178 -6.56 -15.60 -0.92
CA THR A 178 -6.41 -16.99 -0.43
C THR A 178 -4.94 -17.42 -0.27
N GLY A 179 -3.98 -16.57 -0.64
CA GLY A 179 -2.55 -16.91 -0.61
C GLY A 179 -2.17 -18.03 -1.58
N GLY A 180 -3.00 -18.27 -2.60
CA GLY A 180 -2.85 -19.38 -3.53
C GLY A 180 -1.68 -19.21 -4.50
N ILE A 181 -1.10 -18.02 -4.57
CA ILE A 181 -0.06 -17.68 -5.55
C ILE A 181 1.17 -17.06 -4.90
N THR A 182 2.31 -17.34 -5.50
CA THR A 182 3.55 -16.58 -5.29
C THR A 182 3.56 -15.42 -6.27
N THR A 183 3.95 -14.24 -5.81
CA THR A 183 3.96 -13.01 -6.61
C THR A 183 5.38 -12.62 -6.99
N ASP A 184 5.53 -12.08 -8.20
CA ASP A 184 6.75 -11.38 -8.63
C ASP A 184 6.37 -10.02 -9.22
N LEU A 185 7.34 -9.12 -9.25
CA LEU A 185 7.20 -7.78 -9.78
C LEU A 185 7.81 -7.71 -11.17
N SER A 186 7.02 -7.22 -12.13
CA SER A 186 7.46 -6.95 -13.49
C SER A 186 7.14 -5.51 -13.86
N SER A 187 7.98 -4.85 -14.64
CA SER A 187 7.64 -3.59 -15.30
C SER A 187 6.52 -3.82 -16.32
N VAL A 188 5.66 -2.83 -16.52
CA VAL A 188 4.71 -2.84 -17.64
C VAL A 188 5.45 -2.35 -18.89
N GLU A 189 5.55 -3.21 -19.90
CA GLU A 189 6.32 -2.99 -21.14
C GLU A 189 5.41 -2.55 -22.30
N GLU A 190 6.00 -2.00 -23.37
CA GLU A 190 5.25 -1.53 -24.56
C GLU A 190 4.47 -2.65 -25.30
N GLY A 191 4.92 -3.91 -25.15
CA GLY A 191 4.23 -5.07 -25.72
C GLY A 191 3.11 -5.66 -24.87
N ASP A 192 2.87 -5.10 -23.67
CA ASP A 192 1.82 -5.57 -22.78
C ASP A 192 0.46 -4.95 -23.14
N GLU A 193 -0.59 -5.76 -23.13
CA GLU A 193 -1.96 -5.28 -23.38
C GLU A 193 -2.60 -4.85 -22.06
N ARG A 194 -2.87 -3.55 -21.91
CA ARG A 194 -3.57 -3.01 -20.74
C ARG A 194 -5.07 -3.16 -20.90
N ALA A 195 -5.71 -3.69 -19.87
CA ALA A 195 -7.16 -3.70 -19.77
C ALA A 195 -7.61 -2.47 -18.99
N SER A 196 -8.17 -1.50 -19.72
CA SER A 196 -8.72 -0.26 -19.22
C SER A 196 -10.17 -0.48 -18.79
N PHE A 197 -10.53 0.03 -17.63
CA PHE A 197 -11.88 0.08 -17.06
C PHE A 197 -12.29 1.54 -17.02
N PHE A 198 -13.31 1.89 -17.78
CA PHE A 198 -13.80 3.26 -17.86
C PHE A 198 -14.93 3.47 -16.85
N LEU A 199 -14.71 4.33 -15.86
CA LEU A 199 -15.62 4.50 -14.75
C LEU A 199 -16.58 5.68 -14.98
N ASP A 200 -17.88 5.45 -14.76
CA ASP A 200 -18.94 6.46 -14.83
C ASP A 200 -19.03 7.23 -13.50
N VAL A 201 -18.09 8.16 -13.35
CA VAL A 201 -17.89 9.02 -12.18
C VAL A 201 -17.72 10.46 -12.64
N SER A 202 -17.76 11.43 -11.72
CA SER A 202 -17.82 12.87 -12.01
C SER A 202 -16.79 13.38 -13.02
N ASP A 203 -15.63 12.72 -13.09
CA ASP A 203 -14.50 13.09 -13.96
C ASP A 203 -14.20 12.06 -15.06
N PHE A 204 -15.03 11.03 -15.25
CA PHE A 204 -14.80 9.89 -16.14
C PHE A 204 -13.34 9.38 -16.10
N ILE A 205 -13.06 8.42 -15.22
CA ILE A 205 -11.69 7.95 -15.01
C ILE A 205 -11.44 6.66 -15.79
N GLU A 206 -10.36 6.65 -16.57
CA GLU A 206 -9.76 5.42 -17.07
C GLU A 206 -8.89 4.81 -15.97
N TRP A 207 -9.27 3.63 -15.50
CA TRP A 207 -8.51 2.85 -14.53
C TRP A 207 -7.92 1.63 -15.21
N ASN A 208 -6.62 1.38 -15.01
CA ASN A 208 -5.89 0.31 -15.68
C ASN A 208 -5.43 -0.75 -14.67
N PRO A 209 -6.34 -1.53 -14.04
CA PRO A 209 -5.97 -2.47 -12.98
C PRO A 209 -5.26 -3.72 -13.49
N LEU A 210 -5.39 -4.03 -14.78
CA LEU A 210 -4.95 -5.28 -15.36
C LEU A 210 -4.00 -5.05 -16.52
N VAL A 211 -3.01 -5.93 -16.60
CA VAL A 211 -2.12 -6.04 -17.73
C VAL A 211 -2.03 -7.50 -18.17
N LYS A 212 -2.10 -7.74 -19.47
CA LYS A 212 -1.92 -9.06 -20.07
C LYS A 212 -0.54 -9.11 -20.71
N LYS A 213 0.30 -9.99 -20.17
CA LYS A 213 1.67 -10.24 -20.63
C LYS A 213 1.68 -11.07 -21.93
N PRO A 214 2.74 -10.96 -22.75
CA PRO A 214 2.99 -11.89 -23.85
C PRO A 214 2.94 -13.35 -23.36
N GLY A 215 2.03 -14.14 -23.92
CA GLY A 215 1.74 -15.51 -23.45
C GLY A 215 0.41 -15.67 -22.71
N GLY A 216 -0.34 -14.59 -22.51
CA GLY A 216 -1.73 -14.62 -22.03
C GLY A 216 -1.89 -14.60 -20.50
N GLN A 217 -0.80 -14.45 -19.76
CA GLN A 217 -0.83 -14.31 -18.31
C GLN A 217 -1.28 -12.90 -17.91
N TYR A 218 -2.20 -12.78 -16.96
CA TYR A 218 -2.62 -11.50 -16.40
C TYR A 218 -1.82 -11.13 -15.14
N GLY A 219 -1.62 -9.83 -14.94
CA GLY A 219 -1.05 -9.24 -13.73
C GLY A 219 -1.84 -8.02 -13.27
N LEU A 220 -1.72 -7.69 -11.99
CA LEU A 220 -2.34 -6.51 -11.39
C LEU A 220 -1.38 -5.33 -11.47
N VAL A 221 -1.84 -4.19 -11.99
CA VAL A 221 -1.02 -2.99 -12.15
C VAL A 221 -1.03 -2.16 -10.86
N LEU A 222 0.16 -1.78 -10.38
CA LEU A 222 0.37 -0.83 -9.30
C LEU A 222 0.44 0.60 -9.87
N LYS A 223 0.12 1.60 -9.04
CA LYS A 223 0.05 3.02 -9.44
C LYS A 223 1.34 3.57 -10.06
N ASN A 224 2.49 2.96 -9.82
CA ASN A 224 3.81 3.40 -10.29
C ASN A 224 4.30 2.70 -11.58
N GLY A 225 3.41 2.03 -12.32
CA GLY A 225 3.74 1.41 -13.60
C GLY A 225 4.43 0.04 -13.51
N TYR A 226 4.51 -0.53 -12.32
CA TYR A 226 4.84 -1.94 -12.15
C TYR A 226 3.55 -2.77 -12.13
N CYS A 227 3.68 -4.05 -12.38
CA CYS A 227 2.61 -5.01 -12.19
C CYS A 227 3.08 -6.21 -11.38
N VAL A 228 2.16 -6.73 -10.59
CA VAL A 228 2.33 -7.99 -9.87
C VAL A 228 1.80 -9.12 -10.75
N VAL A 229 2.65 -10.09 -11.03
CA VAL A 229 2.30 -11.29 -11.80
C VAL A 229 2.45 -12.52 -10.91
N GLU A 230 1.72 -13.58 -11.26
CA GLU A 230 1.95 -14.88 -10.65
C GLU A 230 3.34 -15.41 -11.04
N SER A 231 4.15 -15.75 -10.05
CA SER A 231 5.45 -16.39 -10.24
C SER A 231 5.22 -17.85 -10.62
N LYS A 232 5.82 -18.31 -11.72
CA LYS A 232 5.94 -19.75 -11.97
C LYS A 232 6.81 -20.34 -10.87
N LYS A 233 6.32 -21.36 -10.16
CA LYS A 233 7.17 -22.15 -9.26
C LYS A 233 8.26 -22.80 -10.12
N GLY A 234 9.51 -22.39 -9.92
CA GLY A 234 10.69 -23.01 -10.50
C GLY A 234 10.94 -24.41 -9.94
#